data_AF-A0A9D1NIX7-F1
#
_entry.id   AF-A0A9D1NIX7-F1
#
_cell.length_a   1.000
_cell.length_b   1.000
_cell.length_c   1.000
_cell.angle_alpha   90.00
_cell.angle_beta   90.00
_cell.angle_gamma   90.00
#
_symmetry.space_group_name_H-M   'P 1'
#
loop_
_entity.id
_entity.type
_entity.pdbx_description
1 polymer ?
#
loop_
_entity_poly.entity_id
_entity_poly.type
_entity_poly.pdbx_seq_one_letter_code
_entity_poly.pdbx_strand_id
1 'polypeptide(L)'
;MKNIQFRGREFTLHFGMYLSQALSISLYDSDGAPYMTATVNIFENDANLDLDMTAIKDYSENIGILKCLRNNGLIKEDISIILSGFVGIPVVRVDLDKLAEYNPESMMSFLEHHHSDAAKERLKKYAEKKTFKTQHKLLAALNELLHKEGE
;
A
#
# COMPACT_ATOMS: atom_id res chain seq x y z
N MET A 1 3.82 -10.47 -5.55
CA MET A 1 4.37 -9.12 -5.30
C MET A 1 4.87 -8.55 -6.62
N LYS A 2 4.76 -7.24 -6.81
CA LYS A 2 5.24 -6.51 -7.99
C LYS A 2 6.34 -5.55 -7.56
N ASN A 3 7.38 -5.43 -8.38
CA ASN A 3 8.51 -4.56 -8.12
C ASN A 3 8.24 -3.14 -8.62
N ILE A 4 8.87 -2.16 -7.97
CA ILE A 4 8.97 -0.78 -8.42
C ILE A 4 10.41 -0.49 -8.87
N GLN A 5 10.56 0.30 -9.93
CA GLN A 5 11.85 0.76 -10.43
C GLN A 5 12.15 2.16 -9.88
N PHE A 6 13.26 2.29 -9.15
CA PHE A 6 13.72 3.57 -8.63
C PHE A 6 15.23 3.69 -8.77
N ARG A 7 15.71 4.80 -9.36
CA ARG A 7 17.15 5.06 -9.61
C ARG A 7 17.89 3.87 -10.27
N GLY A 8 17.24 3.20 -11.23
CA GLY A 8 17.81 2.09 -12.00
C GLY A 8 17.91 0.77 -11.24
N ARG A 9 17.22 0.63 -10.11
CA ARG A 9 17.16 -0.60 -9.32
C ARG A 9 15.72 -1.00 -9.04
N GLU A 10 15.52 -2.31 -8.87
CA GLU A 10 14.23 -2.87 -8.46
C GLU A 10 14.11 -2.96 -6.95
N PHE A 11 12.92 -2.64 -6.46
CA PHE A 11 12.58 -2.75 -5.05
C PHE A 11 11.19 -3.37 -4.87
N THR A 12 11.00 -4.08 -3.77
CA THR A 12 9.66 -4.43 -3.28
C THR A 12 9.14 -3.30 -2.39
N LEU A 13 7.84 -3.02 -2.49
CA LEU A 13 7.18 -2.11 -1.56
C LEU A 13 6.67 -2.87 -0.34
N HIS A 14 6.86 -2.29 0.84
CA HIS A 14 6.35 -2.79 2.09
C HIS A 14 5.53 -1.70 2.77
N PHE A 15 4.32 -2.05 3.19
CA PHE A 15 3.39 -1.15 3.84
C PHE A 15 3.35 -1.40 5.34
N GLY A 16 3.30 -0.32 6.11
CA GLY A 16 3.23 -0.37 7.55
C GLY A 16 2.42 0.80 8.10
N MET A 17 2.41 0.92 9.43
CA MET A 17 1.66 1.96 10.12
C MET A 17 2.59 2.67 11.09
N TYR A 18 2.61 4.00 11.04
CA TYR A 18 3.24 4.80 12.10
C TYR A 18 2.36 4.85 13.35
N LEU A 19 2.86 5.29 14.51
CA LEU A 19 1.98 5.44 15.70
C LEU A 19 0.90 6.50 15.50
N SER A 20 1.06 7.41 14.52
CA SER A 20 0.02 8.37 14.08
C SER A 20 -1.08 7.71 13.24
N GLN A 21 -1.01 6.40 13.02
CA GLN A 21 -1.85 5.60 12.13
C GLN A 21 -1.65 5.87 10.63
N ALA A 22 -0.87 6.90 10.25
CA ALA A 22 -0.56 7.15 8.85
C ALA A 22 0.18 5.97 8.19
N LEU A 23 -0.12 5.77 6.91
CA LEU A 23 0.52 4.74 6.08
C LEU A 23 2.03 5.02 5.93
N SER A 24 2.84 4.01 6.24
CA SER A 24 4.26 3.95 5.90
C SER A 24 4.46 3.17 4.60
N ILE A 25 5.31 3.68 3.71
CA ILE A 25 5.72 2.99 2.47
C ILE A 25 7.25 2.87 2.48
N SER A 26 7.76 1.63 2.49
CA SER A 26 9.20 1.36 2.48
C SER A 26 9.61 0.55 1.27
N LEU A 27 10.82 0.81 0.75
CA LEU A 27 11.43 0.10 -0.35
C LEU A 27 12.47 -0.86 0.21
N TYR A 28 12.38 -2.12 -0.19
CA TYR A 28 13.33 -3.18 0.15
C TYR A 28 14.01 -3.67 -1.12
N ASP A 29 15.32 -3.92 -1.04
CA ASP A 29 16.08 -4.44 -2.18
C ASP A 29 15.85 -5.94 -2.41
N SER A 30 16.54 -6.51 -3.40
CA SER A 30 16.43 -7.92 -3.76
C SER A 30 16.88 -8.89 -2.68
N ASP A 31 17.73 -8.44 -1.75
CA ASP A 31 18.21 -9.25 -0.63
C ASP A 31 17.26 -9.16 0.58
N GLY A 32 16.17 -8.39 0.45
CA GLY A 32 15.22 -8.14 1.53
C GLY A 32 15.74 -7.16 2.57
N ALA A 33 16.78 -6.38 2.26
CA ALA A 33 17.28 -5.35 3.14
C ALA A 33 16.51 -4.03 2.93
N PRO A 34 16.21 -3.27 4.01
CA PRO A 34 15.53 -1.99 3.89
C PRO A 34 16.45 -0.98 3.21
N TYR A 35 15.97 -0.38 2.11
CA TYR A 35 16.70 0.66 1.37
C TYR A 35 16.31 2.06 1.83
N MET A 36 15.00 2.36 1.87
CA MET A 36 14.48 3.64 2.37
C MET A 36 13.00 3.54 2.75
N THR A 37 12.54 4.47 3.58
CA THR A 37 11.11 4.72 3.80
C THR A 37 10.72 5.98 3.03
N ALA A 38 9.83 5.83 2.05
CA ALA A 38 9.37 6.88 1.14
C ALA A 38 8.48 7.93 1.83
N THR A 39 7.90 7.57 2.97
CA THR A 39 7.02 8.42 3.77
C THR A 39 7.76 8.98 4.98
N VAL A 40 7.21 10.04 5.57
CA VAL A 40 7.64 10.55 6.88
C VAL A 40 6.43 10.71 7.77
N ASN A 41 6.63 10.44 9.05
CA ASN A 41 5.58 10.64 10.03
C ASN A 41 5.53 12.10 10.49
N ILE A 42 4.35 12.69 10.45
CA ILE A 42 4.12 14.10 10.78
C ILE A 42 3.32 14.22 12.08
N PHE A 43 3.96 13.92 13.21
CA PHE A 43 3.32 14.04 14.52
C PHE A 43 3.07 15.47 14.98
N GLU A 44 3.85 16.43 14.47
CA GLU A 44 3.96 17.77 15.08
C GLU A 44 2.69 18.64 14.92
N ASN A 45 1.70 18.20 14.14
CA ASN A 45 0.57 19.05 13.73
C ASN A 45 -0.83 18.50 14.06
N ASP A 46 -0.95 17.46 14.91
CA ASP A 46 -2.23 16.75 15.16
C ASP A 46 -2.98 16.36 13.86
N ALA A 47 -2.22 16.22 12.77
CA ALA A 47 -2.77 15.99 11.44
C ALA A 47 -3.21 14.53 11.37
N ASN A 48 -4.47 14.29 11.73
CA ASN A 48 -5.14 13.03 11.42
C ASN A 48 -5.28 12.94 9.90
N LEU A 49 -4.35 12.21 9.29
CA LEU A 49 -4.44 11.86 7.89
C LEU A 49 -5.50 10.79 7.70
N ASP A 50 -6.28 10.90 6.64
CA ASP A 50 -7.18 9.83 6.21
C ASP A 50 -6.37 8.54 5.94
N LEU A 51 -7.05 7.40 5.98
CA LEU A 51 -6.47 6.07 5.72
C LEU A 51 -5.63 6.00 4.43
N ASP A 52 -6.05 6.71 3.39
CA ASP A 52 -5.39 6.76 2.09
C ASP A 52 -4.58 8.05 1.90
N MET A 53 -4.20 8.75 2.97
CA MET A 53 -3.32 9.91 2.92
C MET A 53 -2.00 9.63 3.63
N THR A 54 -0.91 10.15 3.08
CA THR A 54 0.43 10.07 3.70
C THR A 54 1.31 11.24 3.28
N ALA A 55 2.35 11.53 4.07
CA ALA A 55 3.34 12.56 3.78
C ALA A 55 4.57 11.93 3.13
N ILE A 56 4.94 12.38 1.93
CA ILE A 56 6.04 11.82 1.16
C ILE A 56 7.34 12.54 1.48
N LYS A 57 8.32 11.78 1.94
CA LYS A 57 9.67 12.25 2.20
C LYS A 57 10.41 12.36 0.87
N ASP A 58 10.24 13.45 0.14
CA ASP A 58 10.92 13.70 -1.16
C ASP A 58 12.13 14.64 -1.04
N TYR A 59 12.96 14.42 -0.03
CA TYR A 59 14.15 15.21 0.26
C TYR A 59 15.30 14.31 0.73
N SER A 60 16.51 14.87 0.82
CA SER A 60 17.73 14.17 1.23
C SER A 60 17.96 12.88 0.42
N GLU A 61 18.07 11.73 1.08
CA GLU A 61 18.35 10.43 0.47
C GLU A 61 17.21 9.96 -0.46
N ASN A 62 15.99 10.49 -0.28
CA ASN A 62 14.79 10.06 -0.97
C ASN A 62 14.42 10.88 -2.22
N ILE A 63 15.19 11.91 -2.59
CA ILE A 63 14.84 12.81 -3.71
C ILE A 63 14.43 12.03 -4.97
N GLY A 64 13.25 12.36 -5.51
CA GLY A 64 12.64 11.76 -6.69
C GLY A 64 11.62 10.66 -6.40
N ILE A 65 11.44 10.25 -5.13
CA ILE A 65 10.53 9.16 -4.77
C ILE A 65 9.07 9.54 -5.06
N LEU A 66 8.67 10.80 -4.84
CA LEU A 66 7.30 11.25 -5.14
C LEU A 66 6.99 11.11 -6.64
N LYS A 67 7.92 11.53 -7.50
CA LYS A 67 7.79 11.38 -8.95
C LYS A 67 7.72 9.90 -9.35
N CYS A 68 8.51 9.04 -8.73
CA CYS A 68 8.48 7.60 -8.96
C CYS A 68 7.11 6.99 -8.62
N LEU A 69 6.55 7.30 -7.45
CA LEU A 69 5.23 6.82 -7.02
C LEU A 69 4.13 7.33 -7.95
N ARG A 70 4.17 8.62 -8.34
CA ARG A 70 3.21 9.21 -9.31
C ARG A 70 3.27 8.52 -10.67
N ASN A 71 4.47 8.28 -11.21
CA ASN A 71 4.63 7.65 -12.52
C ASN A 71 4.13 6.19 -12.54
N ASN A 72 4.13 5.52 -11.39
CA ASN A 72 3.53 4.18 -11.24
C ASN A 72 2.02 4.24 -10.94
N GLY A 73 1.44 5.45 -10.91
CA GLY A 73 0.03 5.69 -10.63
C GLY A 73 -0.39 5.38 -9.20
N LEU A 74 0.55 5.37 -8.26
CA LEU A 74 0.32 5.06 -6.83
C LEU A 74 -0.19 6.27 -6.04
N ILE A 75 -0.06 7.46 -6.61
CA ILE A 75 -0.60 8.71 -6.08
C ILE A 75 -1.83 9.10 -6.90
N LYS A 76 -2.94 9.39 -6.22
CA LYS A 76 -4.19 9.86 -6.84
C LYS A 76 -4.20 11.37 -7.00
N GLU A 77 -3.85 12.09 -5.95
CA GLU A 77 -3.91 13.55 -5.90
C GLU A 77 -2.94 14.12 -4.87
N ASP A 78 -2.57 15.38 -5.08
CA ASP A 78 -1.82 16.19 -4.14
C ASP A 78 -2.80 16.93 -3.23
N ILE A 79 -2.60 16.84 -1.92
CA ILE A 79 -3.53 17.41 -0.95
C ILE A 79 -3.02 18.75 -0.42
N SER A 80 -1.79 18.76 0.07
CA SER A 80 -1.19 19.95 0.68
C SER A 80 0.32 19.83 0.79
N ILE A 81 0.97 20.88 1.28
CA ILE A 81 2.36 20.85 1.70
C ILE A 81 2.39 21.24 3.17
N ILE A 82 3.01 20.40 4.00
CA ILE A 82 3.25 20.66 5.41
C ILE A 82 4.69 21.11 5.59
N LEU A 83 4.91 22.15 6.39
CA LEU A 83 6.26 22.56 6.76
C LEU A 83 6.68 21.82 8.03
N SER A 84 7.88 21.26 8.04
CA SER A 84 8.54 20.77 9.25
C SER A 84 10.00 21.19 9.20
N GLY A 85 10.43 21.96 10.20
CA GLY A 85 11.71 22.67 10.17
C GLY A 85 11.87 23.54 8.90
N PHE A 86 12.85 23.19 8.07
CA PHE A 86 13.18 23.92 6.83
C PHE A 86 12.73 23.22 5.54
N VAL A 87 11.94 22.15 5.65
CA VAL A 87 11.47 21.38 4.49
C VAL A 87 9.96 21.47 4.32
N GLY A 88 9.54 21.60 3.06
CA GLY A 88 8.15 21.39 2.66
C GLY A 88 7.93 19.94 2.30
N ILE A 89 6.97 19.30 2.97
CA ILE A 89 6.66 17.88 2.87
C ILE A 89 5.29 17.74 2.19
N PRO A 90 5.23 17.21 0.95
CA PRO A 90 3.97 17.00 0.26
C PRO A 90 3.14 15.92 0.94
N VAL A 91 1.88 16.25 1.23
CA VAL A 91 0.84 15.31 1.63
C VAL A 91 0.04 14.95 0.40
N VAL A 92 -0.15 13.65 0.20
CA VAL A 92 -0.81 13.10 -0.98
C VAL A 92 -1.87 12.09 -0.60
N ARG A 93 -2.86 11.90 -1.47
CA ARG A 93 -3.74 10.75 -1.41
C ARG A 93 -3.19 9.63 -2.28
N VAL A 94 -3.08 8.43 -1.73
CA VAL A 94 -2.55 7.24 -2.40
C VAL A 94 -3.67 6.35 -2.95
N ASP A 95 -3.32 5.50 -3.91
CA ASP A 95 -4.21 4.45 -4.39
C ASP A 95 -3.99 3.13 -3.65
N LEU A 96 -4.75 2.90 -2.58
CA LEU A 96 -4.63 1.68 -1.76
C LEU A 96 -4.89 0.39 -2.55
N ASP A 97 -5.78 0.41 -3.56
CA ASP A 97 -6.03 -0.78 -4.41
C ASP A 97 -4.78 -1.09 -5.25
N LYS A 98 -4.14 -0.08 -5.85
CA LYS A 98 -2.88 -0.29 -6.59
C LYS A 98 -1.71 -0.65 -5.69
N LEU A 99 -1.60 -0.05 -4.51
CA LEU A 99 -0.55 -0.43 -3.55
C LEU A 99 -0.71 -1.91 -3.15
N ALA A 100 -1.94 -2.40 -2.97
CA ALA A 100 -2.21 -3.82 -2.72
C ALA A 100 -1.73 -4.74 -3.85
N GLU A 101 -1.66 -4.27 -5.11
CA GLU A 101 -1.09 -5.04 -6.22
C GLU A 101 0.43 -5.23 -6.08
N TYR A 102 1.13 -4.26 -5.47
CA TYR A 102 2.57 -4.34 -5.23
C TYR A 102 2.90 -5.33 -4.12
N ASN A 103 2.21 -5.21 -3.00
CA ASN A 103 2.42 -6.12 -1.88
C ASN A 103 1.12 -6.32 -1.08
N PRO A 104 0.29 -7.32 -1.45
CA PRO A 104 -1.01 -7.52 -0.82
C PRO A 104 -0.87 -7.91 0.65
N GLU A 105 0.15 -8.67 1.02
CA GLU A 105 0.33 -9.16 2.38
C GLU A 105 0.58 -8.01 3.37
N SER A 106 1.55 -7.15 3.08
CA SER A 106 1.81 -5.98 3.93
C SER A 106 0.66 -4.96 3.93
N MET A 107 -0.09 -4.86 2.82
CA MET A 107 -1.28 -4.00 2.76
C MET A 107 -2.41 -4.52 3.65
N MET A 108 -2.68 -5.83 3.64
CA MET A 108 -3.68 -6.42 4.54
C MET A 108 -3.27 -6.22 5.99
N SER A 109 -1.99 -6.45 6.30
CA SER A 109 -1.46 -6.21 7.65
C SER A 109 -1.68 -4.76 8.08
N PHE A 110 -1.38 -3.77 7.23
CA PHE A 110 -1.66 -2.37 7.52
C PHE A 110 -3.15 -2.12 7.82
N LEU A 111 -4.05 -2.61 6.98
CA LEU A 111 -5.49 -2.40 7.14
C LEU A 111 -6.05 -3.06 8.41
N GLU A 112 -5.55 -4.24 8.78
CA GLU A 112 -5.95 -4.95 10.01
C GLU A 112 -5.60 -4.17 11.27
N HIS A 113 -4.47 -3.46 11.26
CA HIS A 113 -3.97 -2.70 12.42
C HIS A 113 -4.50 -1.26 12.49
N HIS A 114 -5.06 -0.69 11.42
CA HIS A 114 -5.52 0.71 11.40
C HIS A 114 -6.84 0.95 12.17
N HIS A 115 -7.61 -0.10 12.49
CA HIS A 115 -8.85 -0.06 13.30
C HIS A 115 -9.99 0.90 12.88
N SER A 116 -9.80 1.77 11.88
CA SER A 116 -10.80 2.69 11.35
C SER A 116 -11.89 1.95 10.59
N ASP A 117 -13.10 2.50 10.55
CA ASP A 117 -14.21 1.88 9.83
C ASP A 117 -13.94 1.83 8.31
N ALA A 118 -13.26 2.84 7.78
CA ALA A 118 -12.77 2.87 6.41
C ALA A 118 -11.81 1.71 6.08
N ALA A 119 -10.99 1.27 7.05
CA ALA A 119 -10.09 0.13 6.88
C ALA A 119 -10.85 -1.20 6.96
N LYS A 120 -11.79 -1.34 7.91
CA LYS A 120 -12.66 -2.52 8.03
C LYS A 120 -13.50 -2.75 6.78
N GLU A 121 -14.07 -1.69 6.20
CA GLU A 121 -14.86 -1.77 4.97
C GLU A 121 -14.00 -2.26 3.79
N ARG A 122 -12.77 -1.74 3.67
CA ARG A 122 -11.82 -2.17 2.63
C ARG A 122 -11.42 -3.64 2.82
N LEU A 123 -11.12 -4.08 4.05
CA LEU A 123 -10.82 -5.48 4.34
C LEU A 123 -11.96 -6.41 3.91
N LYS A 124 -13.21 -6.04 4.23
CA LYS A 124 -14.39 -6.79 3.81
C LYS A 124 -14.46 -6.92 2.28
N LYS A 125 -14.27 -5.81 1.55
CA LYS A 125 -14.24 -5.78 0.08
C LYS A 125 -13.12 -6.67 -0.49
N TYR A 126 -11.94 -6.68 0.12
CA TYR A 126 -10.85 -7.55 -0.30
C TYR A 126 -11.13 -9.04 -0.05
N ALA A 127 -11.73 -9.36 1.10
CA ALA A 127 -12.16 -10.73 1.40
C ALA A 127 -13.17 -11.22 0.35
N GLU A 128 -14.19 -10.43 0.03
CA GLU A 128 -15.19 -10.74 -1.00
C GLU A 128 -14.58 -10.96 -2.39
N LYS A 129 -13.62 -10.11 -2.79
CA LYS A 129 -12.87 -10.28 -4.06
C LYS A 129 -12.05 -11.57 -4.08
N LYS A 130 -11.46 -11.98 -2.95
CA LYS A 130 -10.63 -13.20 -2.83
C LYS A 130 -11.49 -14.47 -2.91
N THR A 131 -12.71 -14.43 -2.37
CA THR A 131 -13.70 -15.51 -2.51
C THR A 131 -14.08 -15.72 -3.98
N PHE A 132 -14.19 -14.65 -4.77
CA PHE A 132 -14.53 -14.74 -6.21
C PHE A 132 -13.43 -15.36 -7.08
N LYS A 133 -12.14 -15.07 -6.80
CA LYS A 133 -11.00 -15.70 -7.51
C LYS A 133 -10.81 -17.18 -7.16
N THR A 134 -11.32 -17.63 -6.01
CA THR A 134 -11.14 -19.01 -5.53
C THR A 134 -12.32 -19.91 -5.93
N GLN A 135 -13.52 -19.33 -6.10
CA GLN A 135 -14.71 -20.08 -6.48
C GLN A 135 -14.64 -20.70 -7.88
N HIS A 136 -13.84 -20.18 -8.81
CA HIS A 136 -13.79 -20.74 -10.17
C HIS A 136 -13.05 -22.09 -10.27
N LYS A 137 -12.13 -22.40 -9.34
CA LYS A 137 -11.50 -23.72 -9.23
C LYS A 137 -12.29 -24.68 -8.35
N LEU A 138 -12.95 -24.17 -7.31
CA LEU A 138 -13.78 -25.01 -6.43
C LEU A 138 -15.05 -25.49 -7.14
N LEU A 139 -15.73 -24.64 -7.92
CA LEU A 139 -16.90 -25.03 -8.71
C LEU A 139 -16.56 -26.02 -9.83
N ALA A 140 -15.39 -25.88 -10.46
CA ALA A 140 -14.91 -26.84 -11.47
C ALA A 140 -14.59 -28.22 -10.84
N ALA A 141 -13.91 -28.23 -9.69
CA ALA A 141 -13.62 -29.46 -8.96
C ALA A 141 -14.89 -30.12 -8.38
N LEU A 142 -15.89 -29.34 -7.94
CA LEU A 142 -17.17 -29.87 -7.46
C LEU A 142 -17.99 -30.49 -8.59
N ASN A 143 -18.01 -29.88 -9.78
CA ASN A 143 -18.71 -30.43 -10.95
C ASN A 143 -18.04 -31.70 -11.51
N GLU A 144 -16.71 -31.80 -11.47
CA GLU A 144 -15.99 -33.03 -11.82
C GLU A 144 -16.24 -34.17 -10.81
N LEU A 145 -16.44 -33.86 -9.52
CA LEU A 145 -16.79 -34.84 -8.50
C LEU A 145 -18.24 -35.30 -8.63
N LEU A 146 -19.18 -34.39 -8.88
CA LEU A 146 -20.60 -34.71 -9.05
C LEU A 146 -20.91 -35.48 -10.35
N HIS A 147 -20.07 -35.36 -11.38
CA HIS A 147 -20.19 -36.18 -12.60
C HIS A 147 -19.47 -37.53 -12.53
N LYS A 148 -18.62 -37.78 -11.51
CA LYS A 148 -17.97 -39.08 -11.31
C LYS A 148 -18.74 -40.02 -10.38
N GLU A 149 -19.77 -39.55 -9.69
CA GLU A 149 -20.65 -40.37 -8.84
C GLU A 149 -21.93 -40.82 -9.58
N GLY A 150 -21.99 -40.63 -10.90
CA GLY A 150 -23.15 -40.93 -11.75
C GLY A 150 -22.95 -41.97 -12.86
N GLU A 151 -21.80 -42.64 -12.92
CA GLU A 151 -21.52 -43.82 -13.78
C GLU A 151 -21.16 -45.03 -12.91
#